data_AF-A0A6J2R135-F1
#
_entry.id   AF-A0A6J2R135-F1
#
_cell.length_a   1.000
_cell.length_b   1.000
_cell.length_c   1.000
_cell.angle_alpha   90.00
_cell.angle_beta   90.00
_cell.angle_gamma   90.00
#
_symmetry.space_group_name_H-M   'P 1'
#
loop_
_entity.id
_entity.type
_entity.pdbx_description
1 polymer ?
#
loop_
_entity_poly.entity_id
_entity_poly.type
_entity_poly.pdbx_seq_one_letter_code
_entity_poly.pdbx_strand_id
1 'polypeptide(L)'
;MGVKSKAAAAIVVLLLFLGSLWLQGGLDYHWDSCLKGYNQGNTLHQLYNSSGADGAEGPLVIEGCPGQTFQVSLLLSHLLAAPAFTSDVLLQPYLSSWDELVKFMEALGPMVGLISNEIESKTSIIRQLALLAEGNPEAELGPDIHSINSESTEAGTNEEASEHTSAYHSVRSMIWVELDRGLVDFHHQTDSGCRTLLRLHRALLWLKLFLEKLAETPVAGRLRSPSELCREAYQNTLANHHTWFVRRAAELAFIAMPERTFFFRLVCVQNQEEMSTLLKRVVQTIGEVYDRTQKALDENGMLDLP
;
A
#
# COMPACT_ATOMS: atom_id res chain seq x y z
N MET A 1 34.25 -21.14 16.65
CA MET A 1 33.20 -20.33 15.97
C MET A 1 33.88 -19.24 15.14
N GLY A 2 33.82 -19.35 13.81
CA GLY A 2 34.57 -18.50 12.89
C GLY A 2 34.07 -17.05 12.85
N VAL A 3 34.97 -16.12 12.52
CA VAL A 3 34.71 -14.67 12.43
C VAL A 3 33.50 -14.35 11.53
N LYS A 4 33.26 -15.16 10.49
CA LYS A 4 32.11 -15.05 9.57
C LYS A 4 30.75 -15.32 10.25
N SER A 5 30.71 -16.23 11.23
CA SER A 5 29.50 -16.56 11.99
C SER A 5 29.16 -15.47 13.02
N LYS A 6 30.17 -14.81 13.58
CA LYS A 6 29.98 -13.66 14.48
C LYS A 6 29.51 -12.41 13.74
N ALA A 7 30.00 -12.18 12.51
CA ALA A 7 29.56 -11.09 11.66
C ALA A 7 28.11 -11.25 11.17
N ALA A 8 27.72 -12.47 10.76
CA ALA A 8 26.34 -12.76 10.39
C ALA A 8 25.37 -12.59 11.58
N ALA A 9 25.75 -13.06 12.77
CA ALA A 9 24.95 -12.86 13.98
C ALA A 9 24.84 -11.37 14.37
N ALA A 10 25.92 -10.59 14.24
CA ALA A 10 25.90 -9.16 14.50
C ALA A 10 25.02 -8.39 13.50
N ILE A 11 25.01 -8.77 12.22
CA ILE A 11 24.15 -8.17 11.19
C ILE A 11 22.69 -8.51 11.44
N VAL A 12 22.37 -9.75 11.82
CA VAL A 12 21.01 -10.15 12.19
C VAL A 12 20.53 -9.40 13.43
N VAL A 13 21.38 -9.24 14.45
CA VAL A 13 21.06 -8.43 15.64
C VAL A 13 20.85 -6.96 15.27
N LEU A 14 21.69 -6.38 14.41
CA LEU A 14 21.54 -4.99 13.97
C LEU A 14 20.24 -4.80 13.18
N LEU A 15 19.89 -5.74 12.29
CA LEU A 15 18.66 -5.73 11.51
C LEU A 15 17.41 -5.92 12.39
N LEU A 16 17.48 -6.74 13.44
CA LEU A 16 16.42 -6.89 14.44
C LEU A 16 16.23 -5.62 15.27
N PHE A 17 17.32 -4.94 15.65
CA PHE A 17 17.28 -3.64 16.33
C PHE A 17 16.81 -2.50 15.40
N LEU A 18 17.02 -2.63 14.10
CA LEU A 18 16.53 -1.67 13.12
C LEU A 18 15.04 -1.84 12.84
N GLY A 19 14.54 -3.08 12.86
CA GLY A 19 13.10 -3.35 12.95
C GLY A 19 12.49 -2.70 14.19
N SER A 20 13.12 -2.84 15.36
CA SER A 20 12.62 -2.22 16.60
C SER A 20 12.66 -0.68 16.61
N LEU A 21 13.51 -0.05 15.78
CA LEU A 21 13.61 1.41 15.62
C LEU A 21 12.67 1.98 14.53
N TRP A 22 12.13 1.14 13.64
CA TRP A 22 10.91 1.47 12.89
C TRP A 22 9.66 1.33 13.76
N LEU A 23 9.69 0.37 14.69
CA LEU A 23 8.66 0.06 15.70
C LEU A 23 8.56 1.09 16.85
N GLN A 24 9.38 2.14 16.89
CA GLN A 24 9.24 3.20 17.91
C GLN A 24 8.13 4.20 17.53
N GLY A 25 6.97 3.62 17.25
CA GLY A 25 5.66 4.26 17.21
C GLY A 25 4.52 3.27 17.15
N GLY A 26 4.64 2.18 17.92
CA GLY A 26 3.59 1.19 18.24
C GLY A 26 4.19 0.11 19.16
N LEU A 27 3.91 0.19 20.46
CA LEU A 27 4.38 -0.78 21.46
C LEU A 27 3.40 -1.95 21.56
N ASP A 28 3.93 -3.18 21.64
CA ASP A 28 3.28 -4.46 21.99
C ASP A 28 2.15 -4.90 21.03
N TYR A 29 2.16 -6.09 20.44
CA TYR A 29 2.01 -7.35 21.17
C TYR A 29 2.80 -8.53 20.58
N HIS A 30 3.24 -9.31 21.55
CA HIS A 30 3.62 -10.71 21.55
C HIS A 30 3.00 -11.60 20.45
N TRP A 31 3.86 -12.51 19.97
CA TRP A 31 3.54 -13.76 19.29
C TRP A 31 2.31 -14.47 19.87
N ASP A 32 1.25 -14.61 19.07
CA ASP A 32 0.64 -15.93 18.82
C ASP A 32 -0.25 -15.95 17.58
N SER A 33 0.03 -16.95 16.76
CA SER A 33 -0.68 -17.48 15.60
C SER A 33 -2.20 -17.25 15.52
N CYS A 34 -2.66 -16.79 14.35
CA CYS A 34 -3.77 -17.47 13.66
C CYS A 34 -3.71 -17.30 12.14
N LEU A 35 -3.01 -18.24 11.50
CA LEU A 35 -3.29 -18.70 10.14
C LEU A 35 -4.77 -19.10 10.06
N LYS A 36 -5.60 -18.25 9.45
CA LYS A 36 -6.84 -18.67 8.81
C LYS A 36 -6.86 -18.11 7.41
N GLY A 37 -6.57 -18.99 6.46
CA GLY A 37 -6.49 -18.68 5.05
C GLY A 37 -7.82 -18.21 4.50
N TYR A 38 -7.78 -17.08 3.79
CA TYR A 38 -8.79 -16.75 2.81
C TYR A 38 -8.40 -17.41 1.49
N ASN A 39 -8.91 -18.63 1.28
CA ASN A 39 -9.25 -19.09 -0.06
C ASN A 39 -10.65 -18.58 -0.35
N GLN A 40 -10.75 -17.37 -0.89
CA GLN A 40 -11.94 -16.96 -1.61
C GLN A 40 -11.59 -16.99 -3.09
N GLY A 41 -12.02 -18.07 -3.74
CA GLY A 41 -11.85 -18.24 -5.17
C GLY A 41 -12.56 -17.10 -5.90
N ASN A 42 -11.80 -16.13 -6.38
CA ASN A 42 -12.28 -15.18 -7.35
C ASN A 42 -12.34 -15.88 -8.71
N THR A 43 -13.49 -16.45 -9.03
CA THR A 43 -13.89 -16.64 -10.42
C THR A 43 -14.17 -15.26 -11.00
N LEU A 44 -13.13 -14.58 -11.49
CA LEU A 44 -13.27 -13.27 -12.13
C LEU A 44 -13.62 -13.49 -13.60
N HIS A 45 -14.91 -13.38 -13.92
CA HIS A 45 -15.39 -13.27 -15.29
C HIS A 45 -14.81 -12.00 -15.93
N GLN A 46 -14.13 -12.20 -17.06
CA GLN A 46 -13.70 -11.16 -17.99
C GLN A 46 -14.84 -10.21 -18.35
N LEU A 47 -14.87 -9.00 -17.80
CA LEU A 47 -15.57 -7.87 -18.41
C LEU A 47 -14.87 -6.56 -18.01
N TYR A 48 -14.07 -6.01 -18.92
CA TYR A 48 -13.87 -4.56 -18.96
C TYR A 48 -13.93 -4.09 -20.40
N ASN A 49 -15.11 -3.60 -20.77
CA ASN A 49 -15.33 -2.80 -21.97
C ASN A 49 -15.61 -1.39 -21.47
N SER A 50 -14.63 -0.50 -21.59
CA SER A 50 -14.82 0.93 -21.38
C SER A 50 -14.81 1.62 -22.74
N SER A 51 -15.99 2.08 -23.16
CA SER A 51 -16.14 3.02 -24.25
C SER A 51 -15.88 4.42 -23.70
N GLY A 52 -14.65 4.90 -23.85
CA GLY A 52 -14.26 6.29 -23.65
C GLY A 52 -13.33 6.67 -24.78
N ALA A 53 -13.82 7.47 -25.71
CA ALA A 53 -13.06 7.94 -26.86
C ALA A 53 -12.02 8.98 -26.41
N ASP A 54 -10.75 8.60 -26.40
CA ASP A 54 -9.67 9.46 -26.88
C ASP A 54 -8.49 8.62 -27.37
N GLY A 55 -7.76 9.14 -28.35
CA GLY A 55 -6.93 8.35 -29.28
C GLY A 55 -5.72 7.62 -28.69
N ALA A 56 -5.54 6.39 -29.22
CA ALA A 56 -4.28 5.67 -29.41
C ALA A 56 -3.53 5.11 -28.19
N GLU A 57 -4.05 4.03 -27.62
CA GLU A 57 -3.33 2.75 -27.39
C GLU A 57 -4.38 1.70 -27.01
N GLY A 58 -4.44 0.57 -27.72
CA GLY A 58 -5.38 -0.51 -27.37
C GLY A 58 -5.09 -1.03 -25.94
N PRO A 59 -6.05 -1.68 -25.25
CA PRO A 59 -5.80 -2.21 -23.92
C PRO A 59 -4.64 -3.20 -23.99
N LEU A 60 -3.47 -2.84 -23.44
CA LEU A 60 -2.37 -3.78 -23.27
C LEU A 60 -2.89 -4.89 -22.34
N VAL A 61 -3.22 -6.04 -22.92
CA VAL A 61 -3.58 -7.25 -22.19
C VAL A 61 -2.28 -7.80 -21.61
N ILE A 62 -2.05 -7.53 -20.33
CA ILE A 62 -0.87 -8.03 -19.63
C ILE A 62 -1.27 -9.38 -19.05
N GLU A 63 -0.75 -10.44 -19.67
CA GLU A 63 -0.96 -11.81 -19.19
C GLU A 63 -0.22 -12.05 -17.87
N GLY A 64 -0.66 -13.08 -17.14
CA GLY A 64 0.03 -13.52 -15.92
C GLY A 64 1.41 -14.10 -16.25
N CYS A 65 2.34 -13.91 -15.33
CA CYS A 65 3.68 -14.49 -15.33
C CYS A 65 3.67 -15.90 -14.74
N PRO A 66 3.69 -16.98 -15.54
CA PRO A 66 3.58 -18.34 -15.01
C PRO A 66 4.75 -18.67 -14.07
N GLY A 67 4.43 -19.26 -12.92
CA GLY A 67 5.42 -19.70 -11.93
C GLY A 67 6.01 -18.59 -11.05
N GLN A 68 5.60 -17.33 -11.22
CA GLN A 68 5.97 -16.23 -10.34
C GLN A 68 4.92 -16.01 -9.24
N THR A 69 5.36 -15.67 -8.04
CA THR A 69 4.46 -15.28 -6.94
C THR A 69 3.89 -13.89 -7.15
N PHE A 70 4.75 -12.94 -7.53
CA PHE A 70 4.36 -11.59 -7.93
C PHE A 70 3.74 -11.57 -9.33
N GLN A 71 2.61 -10.86 -9.49
CA GLN A 71 1.92 -10.70 -10.76
C GLN A 71 1.71 -9.22 -11.07
N VAL A 72 2.48 -8.68 -12.02
CA VAL A 72 2.37 -7.27 -12.45
C VAL A 72 0.99 -6.94 -13.05
N SER A 73 0.34 -7.91 -13.69
CA SER A 73 -1.04 -7.79 -14.19
C SER A 73 -2.06 -7.64 -13.06
N LEU A 74 -1.89 -8.38 -11.97
CA LEU A 74 -2.75 -8.31 -10.79
C LEU A 74 -2.53 -7.00 -10.02
N LEU A 75 -1.26 -6.58 -9.86
CA LEU A 75 -0.92 -5.26 -9.32
C LEU A 75 -1.63 -4.15 -10.11
N LEU A 76 -1.52 -4.15 -11.44
CA LEU A 76 -2.19 -3.17 -12.28
C LEU A 76 -3.71 -3.22 -12.17
N SER A 77 -4.30 -4.41 -12.09
CA SER A 77 -5.74 -4.59 -11.90
C SER A 77 -6.21 -3.90 -10.60
N HIS A 78 -5.50 -4.13 -9.49
CA HIS A 78 -5.82 -3.51 -8.21
C HIS A 78 -5.59 -1.98 -8.23
N LEU A 79 -4.48 -1.52 -8.81
CA LEU A 79 -4.19 -0.08 -8.94
C LEU A 79 -5.22 0.65 -9.81
N LEU A 80 -5.73 0.01 -10.86
CA LEU A 80 -6.78 0.58 -11.72
C LEU A 80 -8.16 0.56 -11.06
N ALA A 81 -8.41 -0.39 -10.15
CA ALA A 81 -9.66 -0.48 -9.39
C ALA A 81 -9.69 0.45 -8.17
N ALA A 82 -8.54 0.93 -7.69
CA ALA A 82 -8.47 1.75 -6.49
C ALA A 82 -9.05 3.17 -6.64
N PRO A 83 -8.86 3.90 -7.75
CA PRO A 83 -9.46 5.22 -7.94
C PRO A 83 -10.99 5.16 -8.06
N ALA A 84 -11.72 5.82 -7.14
CA ALA A 84 -13.18 5.96 -7.20
C ALA A 84 -13.63 7.16 -8.06
N PHE A 85 -14.92 7.28 -8.41
CA PHE A 85 -15.39 8.40 -9.26
C PHE A 85 -15.22 9.80 -8.64
N THR A 86 -15.16 9.92 -7.31
CA THR A 86 -15.14 11.20 -6.57
C THR A 86 -13.73 11.73 -6.24
N SER A 87 -12.72 11.41 -7.06
CA SER A 87 -11.30 11.68 -6.75
C SER A 87 -10.84 11.06 -5.42
N ASP A 88 -11.52 10.01 -4.96
CA ASP A 88 -11.20 9.23 -3.77
C ASP A 88 -10.49 7.92 -4.14
N VAL A 89 -10.04 7.17 -3.13
CA VAL A 89 -9.33 5.90 -3.27
C VAL A 89 -10.02 4.84 -2.40
N LEU A 90 -10.48 3.77 -3.03
CA LEU A 90 -11.07 2.61 -2.34
C LEU A 90 -9.99 1.84 -1.57
N LEU A 91 -10.25 1.53 -0.30
CA LEU A 91 -9.25 0.91 0.56
C LEU A 91 -8.99 -0.56 0.20
N GLN A 92 -10.01 -1.33 -0.16
CA GLN A 92 -9.86 -2.75 -0.50
C GLN A 92 -8.87 -2.97 -1.67
N PRO A 93 -9.06 -2.39 -2.87
CA PRO A 93 -8.12 -2.52 -3.97
C PRO A 93 -6.77 -1.83 -3.70
N TYR A 94 -6.74 -0.74 -2.91
CA TYR A 94 -5.48 -0.13 -2.46
C TYR A 94 -4.63 -1.11 -1.63
N LEU A 95 -5.23 -1.79 -0.65
CA LEU A 95 -4.55 -2.77 0.19
C LEU A 95 -4.19 -4.03 -0.59
N SER A 96 -5.02 -4.48 -1.53
CA SER A 96 -4.66 -5.57 -2.45
C SER A 96 -3.50 -5.22 -3.38
N SER A 97 -3.35 -3.94 -3.77
CA SER A 97 -2.16 -3.49 -4.49
C SER A 97 -0.91 -3.69 -3.63
N TRP A 98 -0.98 -3.37 -2.33
CA TRP A 98 0.12 -3.62 -1.40
C TRP A 98 0.45 -5.11 -1.22
N ASP A 99 -0.55 -6.00 -1.22
CA ASP A 99 -0.30 -7.45 -1.16
C ASP A 99 0.55 -7.92 -2.35
N GLU A 100 0.29 -7.41 -3.56
CA GLU A 100 1.14 -7.69 -4.73
C GLU A 100 2.51 -7.04 -4.61
N LEU A 101 2.61 -5.81 -4.08
CA LEU A 101 3.89 -5.16 -3.86
C LEU A 101 4.77 -5.88 -2.84
N VAL A 102 4.17 -6.47 -1.81
CA VAL A 102 4.87 -7.34 -0.85
C VAL A 102 5.49 -8.53 -1.57
N LYS A 103 4.74 -9.22 -2.43
CA LYS A 103 5.27 -10.34 -3.25
C LYS A 103 6.41 -9.89 -4.16
N PHE A 104 6.30 -8.70 -4.74
CA PHE A 104 7.39 -8.10 -5.53
C PHE A 104 8.65 -7.92 -4.69
N MET A 105 8.52 -7.37 -3.48
CA MET A 105 9.66 -7.21 -2.58
C MET A 105 10.25 -8.57 -2.21
N GLU A 106 9.45 -9.53 -1.75
CA GLU A 106 9.92 -10.86 -1.37
C GLU A 106 10.70 -11.57 -2.50
N ALA A 107 10.28 -11.37 -3.76
CA ALA A 107 10.98 -11.91 -4.93
C ALA A 107 12.42 -11.36 -5.08
N LEU A 108 12.73 -10.16 -4.56
CA LEU A 108 14.08 -9.59 -4.56
C LEU A 108 15.04 -10.33 -3.63
N GLY A 109 14.52 -11.19 -2.74
CA GLY A 109 15.30 -12.08 -1.88
C GLY A 109 15.20 -11.74 -0.39
N PRO A 110 15.80 -12.56 0.48
CA PRO A 110 15.56 -12.53 1.93
C PRO A 110 15.99 -11.23 2.64
N MET A 111 16.85 -10.43 2.01
CA MET A 111 17.32 -9.16 2.58
C MET A 111 16.22 -8.10 2.71
N VAL A 112 15.12 -8.25 1.96
CA VAL A 112 13.97 -7.33 2.01
C VAL A 112 12.85 -7.81 2.95
N GLY A 113 12.96 -9.02 3.52
CA GLY A 113 11.85 -9.63 4.28
C GLY A 113 11.41 -8.79 5.47
N LEU A 114 12.33 -8.04 6.10
CA LEU A 114 11.97 -7.10 7.17
C LEU A 114 11.12 -5.92 6.66
N ILE A 115 11.38 -5.45 5.44
CA ILE A 115 10.61 -4.37 4.81
C ILE A 115 9.22 -4.91 4.42
N SER A 116 9.15 -6.11 3.86
CA SER A 116 7.89 -6.79 3.53
C SER A 116 7.02 -6.96 4.77
N ASN A 117 7.56 -7.51 5.86
CA ASN A 117 6.82 -7.73 7.11
C ASN A 117 6.26 -6.42 7.69
N GLU A 118 7.03 -5.33 7.60
CA GLU A 118 6.60 -4.02 8.10
C GLU A 118 5.38 -3.49 7.31
N ILE A 119 5.38 -3.69 5.99
CA ILE A 119 4.27 -3.28 5.12
C ILE A 119 3.05 -4.17 5.35
N GLU A 120 3.24 -5.49 5.47
CA GLU A 120 2.18 -6.43 5.83
C GLU A 120 1.53 -6.06 7.17
N SER A 121 2.34 -5.76 8.20
CA SER A 121 1.85 -5.31 9.50
C SER A 121 1.00 -4.04 9.40
N LYS A 122 1.42 -3.05 8.59
CA LYS A 122 0.65 -1.81 8.42
C LYS A 122 -0.64 -2.02 7.64
N THR A 123 -0.62 -2.84 6.60
CA THR A 123 -1.84 -3.15 5.85
C THR A 123 -2.81 -3.97 6.70
N SER A 124 -2.33 -4.84 7.59
CA SER A 124 -3.19 -5.62 8.49
C SER A 124 -3.86 -4.74 9.56
N ILE A 125 -3.19 -3.69 10.07
CA ILE A 125 -3.80 -2.70 10.96
C ILE A 125 -5.03 -2.07 10.32
N ILE A 126 -4.92 -1.56 9.09
CA ILE A 126 -6.07 -0.92 8.40
C ILE A 126 -7.21 -1.92 8.19
N ARG A 127 -6.89 -3.18 7.83
CA ARG A 127 -7.92 -4.24 7.69
C ARG A 127 -8.59 -4.58 9.02
N GLN A 128 -7.84 -4.64 10.12
CA GLN A 128 -8.40 -4.91 11.44
C GLN A 128 -9.30 -3.78 11.90
N LEU A 129 -8.89 -2.52 11.70
CA LEU A 129 -9.71 -1.36 11.99
C LEU A 129 -11.02 -1.35 11.18
N ALA A 130 -10.96 -1.75 9.90
CA ALA A 130 -12.15 -1.90 9.07
C ALA A 130 -13.13 -2.94 9.64
N LEU A 131 -12.64 -4.13 10.02
CA LEU A 131 -13.46 -5.19 10.62
C LEU A 131 -14.06 -4.77 11.97
N LEU A 132 -13.29 -4.08 12.81
CA LEU A 132 -13.78 -3.56 14.10
C LEU A 132 -14.85 -2.49 13.91
N ALA A 133 -14.74 -1.65 12.88
CA ALA A 133 -15.73 -0.64 12.58
C ALA A 133 -17.06 -1.25 12.09
N GLU A 134 -17.02 -2.36 11.35
CA GLU A 134 -18.22 -3.10 10.91
C GLU A 134 -18.87 -3.91 12.05
N GLY A 135 -18.08 -4.38 13.02
CA GLY A 135 -18.55 -5.17 14.16
C GLY A 135 -19.19 -4.37 15.31
N ASN A 136 -19.09 -3.03 15.31
CA ASN A 136 -19.62 -2.14 16.34
C ASN A 136 -20.70 -1.18 15.79
N PRO A 137 -21.88 -1.67 15.35
CA PRO A 137 -22.98 -0.81 14.88
C PRO A 137 -23.65 0.01 16.00
N GLU A 138 -23.34 -0.24 17.28
CA GLU A 138 -24.00 0.39 18.44
C GLU A 138 -23.60 1.85 18.70
N ALA A 139 -22.62 2.40 17.96
CA ALA A 139 -22.26 3.82 18.04
C ALA A 139 -23.05 4.72 17.06
N GLU A 140 -23.92 4.15 16.21
CA GLU A 140 -24.70 4.92 15.22
C GLU A 140 -26.06 5.44 15.73
N LEU A 141 -26.44 5.14 16.98
CA LEU A 141 -27.61 5.79 17.60
C LEU A 141 -27.16 6.90 18.57
N GLY A 142 -27.23 8.15 18.09
CA GLY A 142 -27.26 9.32 18.94
C GLY A 142 -28.50 9.35 19.87
N PRO A 143 -28.48 10.12 20.97
CA PRO A 143 -29.52 10.07 21.99
C PRO A 143 -30.75 10.89 21.56
N ASP A 144 -31.80 10.23 21.08
CA ASP A 144 -33.11 10.88 20.93
C ASP A 144 -33.81 11.00 22.29
N ILE A 145 -33.81 12.22 22.82
CA ILE A 145 -34.73 12.66 23.88
C ILE A 145 -36.00 13.19 23.21
N HIS A 146 -37.09 12.41 23.22
CA HIS A 146 -38.37 12.79 23.81
C HIS A 146 -39.47 11.72 23.58
N SER A 147 -40.12 11.33 24.69
CA SER A 147 -41.31 10.49 24.78
C SER A 147 -42.54 11.04 24.04
N ILE A 148 -43.46 10.16 23.59
CA ILE A 148 -44.89 10.05 24.00
C ILE A 148 -45.64 9.05 23.09
N ASN A 149 -46.53 8.26 23.70
CA ASN A 149 -47.41 7.21 23.15
C ASN A 149 -48.29 7.64 21.96
N SER A 150 -48.63 6.69 21.05
CA SER A 150 -50.01 6.32 20.65
C SER A 150 -50.05 5.34 19.46
N GLU A 151 -51.10 4.50 19.44
CA GLU A 151 -51.39 3.41 18.49
C GLU A 151 -51.62 3.82 17.03
N SER A 152 -51.24 2.91 16.11
CA SER A 152 -51.77 2.59 14.76
C SER A 152 -52.16 3.71 13.78
N THR A 153 -51.60 3.70 12.56
CA THR A 153 -52.27 3.59 11.24
C THR A 153 -51.25 3.73 10.10
N GLU A 154 -51.48 2.99 9.00
CA GLU A 154 -50.72 2.94 7.73
C GLU A 154 -50.44 4.30 7.07
N ALA A 155 -49.26 4.46 6.46
CA ALA A 155 -49.04 5.03 5.11
C ALA A 155 -47.54 5.23 4.86
N GLY A 156 -47.08 4.87 3.66
CA GLY A 156 -45.66 4.82 3.30
C GLY A 156 -44.94 6.16 3.27
N THR A 157 -43.62 6.08 3.45
CA THR A 157 -42.67 7.13 3.10
C THR A 157 -41.32 6.46 2.86
N ASN A 158 -40.86 6.58 1.62
CA ASN A 158 -39.49 6.51 1.14
C ASN A 158 -38.44 6.08 2.18
N GLU A 159 -38.12 4.78 2.18
CA GLU A 159 -36.81 4.32 2.62
C GLU A 159 -35.79 4.86 1.61
N GLU A 160 -35.31 6.09 1.84
CA GLU A 160 -33.98 6.46 1.39
C GLU A 160 -33.03 5.50 2.11
N ALA A 161 -32.68 4.42 1.40
CA ALA A 161 -31.61 3.53 1.79
C ALA A 161 -30.36 4.39 1.96
N SER A 162 -30.09 4.79 3.21
CA SER A 162 -28.76 5.19 3.63
C SER A 162 -27.83 4.05 3.24
N GLU A 163 -27.16 4.17 2.11
CA GLU A 163 -26.06 3.30 1.74
C GLU A 163 -25.08 3.33 2.91
N HIS A 164 -25.12 2.28 3.72
CA HIS A 164 -24.24 2.03 4.84
C HIS A 164 -22.83 1.88 4.24
N THR A 165 -22.21 3.02 3.93
CA THR A 165 -20.88 3.06 3.36
C THR A 165 -19.97 2.67 4.50
N SER A 166 -19.42 1.45 4.44
CA SER A 166 -18.50 0.92 5.46
C SER A 166 -17.49 2.00 5.84
N ALA A 167 -17.25 2.19 7.14
CA ALA A 167 -16.38 3.23 7.67
C ALA A 167 -15.00 3.28 6.98
N TYR A 168 -14.49 2.10 6.59
CA TYR A 168 -13.22 1.91 5.90
C TYR A 168 -13.41 1.49 4.43
N HIS A 169 -14.45 2.00 3.77
CA HIS A 169 -14.68 1.78 2.34
C HIS A 169 -13.64 2.51 1.47
N SER A 170 -13.34 3.77 1.81
CA SER A 170 -12.39 4.61 1.08
C SER A 170 -11.45 5.38 2.01
N VAL A 171 -10.41 6.00 1.44
CA VAL A 171 -9.49 6.86 2.18
C VAL A 171 -10.23 8.01 2.85
N ARG A 172 -11.13 8.69 2.13
CA ARG A 172 -11.90 9.79 2.75
C ARG A 172 -12.90 9.32 3.80
N SER A 173 -13.58 8.18 3.60
CA SER A 173 -14.50 7.66 4.62
C SER A 173 -13.74 7.30 5.90
N MET A 174 -12.56 6.68 5.77
CA MET A 174 -11.68 6.37 6.90
C MET A 174 -11.24 7.65 7.61
N ILE A 175 -10.75 8.65 6.88
CA ILE A 175 -10.35 9.94 7.45
C ILE A 175 -11.50 10.56 8.25
N TRP A 176 -12.70 10.59 7.66
CA TRP A 176 -13.87 11.17 8.31
C TRP A 176 -14.23 10.46 9.61
N VAL A 177 -14.35 9.12 9.59
CA VAL A 177 -14.71 8.34 10.78
C VAL A 177 -13.65 8.44 11.88
N GLU A 178 -12.36 8.40 11.52
CA GLU A 178 -11.31 8.48 12.53
C GLU A 178 -11.18 9.88 13.16
N LEU A 179 -11.45 10.95 12.41
CA LEU A 179 -11.54 12.29 12.96
C LEU A 179 -12.76 12.45 13.88
N ASP A 180 -13.94 12.00 13.43
CA ASP A 180 -15.19 12.08 14.19
C ASP A 180 -15.10 11.35 15.54
N ARG A 181 -14.43 10.20 15.56
CA ARG A 181 -14.20 9.39 16.76
C ARG A 181 -12.99 9.83 17.59
N GLY A 182 -12.26 10.85 17.18
CA GLY A 182 -11.06 11.33 17.87
C GLY A 182 -9.91 10.32 17.93
N LEU A 183 -9.78 9.45 16.92
CA LEU A 183 -8.73 8.43 16.82
C LEU A 183 -7.41 8.99 16.25
N VAL A 184 -7.46 10.14 15.58
CA VAL A 184 -6.29 10.83 15.03
C VAL A 184 -5.80 11.91 16.00
N ASP A 185 -4.51 11.90 16.31
CA ASP A 185 -3.82 12.93 17.07
C ASP A 185 -2.67 13.52 16.23
N PHE A 186 -2.58 14.85 16.17
CA PHE A 186 -1.59 15.58 15.37
C PHE A 186 -0.30 15.89 16.12
N HIS A 187 -0.24 15.59 17.42
CA HIS A 187 0.88 15.86 18.32
C HIS A 187 1.48 14.58 18.91
N HIS A 188 0.67 13.54 19.08
CA HIS A 188 1.05 12.26 19.66
C HIS A 188 0.81 11.11 18.69
N GLN A 189 1.63 10.07 18.83
CA GLN A 189 1.49 8.88 17.99
C GLN A 189 0.25 8.08 18.39
N THR A 190 -0.54 7.72 17.39
CA THR A 190 -1.73 6.86 17.51
C THR A 190 -1.59 5.64 16.60
N ASP A 191 -2.38 4.61 16.87
CA ASP A 191 -2.49 3.44 15.99
C ASP A 191 -3.60 3.61 14.95
N SER A 192 -3.90 4.87 14.57
CA SER A 192 -4.92 5.20 13.59
C SER A 192 -4.58 4.70 12.18
N GLY A 193 -5.62 4.38 11.43
CA GLY A 193 -5.59 4.08 10.00
C GLY A 193 -4.99 5.23 9.19
N CYS A 194 -5.29 6.49 9.51
CA CYS A 194 -4.73 7.67 8.85
C CYS A 194 -3.22 7.76 9.00
N ARG A 195 -2.72 7.60 10.24
CA ARG A 195 -1.30 7.53 10.52
C ARG A 195 -0.65 6.40 9.75
N THR A 196 -1.25 5.21 9.79
CA THR A 196 -0.74 4.00 9.12
C THR A 196 -0.71 4.16 7.60
N LEU A 197 -1.79 4.71 7.02
CA LEU A 197 -1.91 5.04 5.60
C LEU A 197 -0.82 6.01 5.17
N LEU A 198 -0.52 7.04 5.96
CA LEU A 198 0.56 8.00 5.65
C LEU A 198 1.92 7.31 5.49
N ARG A 199 2.22 6.27 6.28
CA ARG A 199 3.50 5.54 6.18
C ARG A 199 3.56 4.72 4.89
N LEU A 200 2.46 4.05 4.56
CA LEU A 200 2.31 3.34 3.28
C LEU A 200 2.42 4.33 2.11
N HIS A 201 1.74 5.47 2.18
CA HIS A 201 1.76 6.53 1.16
C HIS A 201 3.18 7.05 0.88
N ARG A 202 3.98 7.31 1.93
CA ARG A 202 5.39 7.70 1.79
C ARG A 202 6.24 6.58 1.14
N ALA A 203 5.98 5.32 1.47
CA ALA A 203 6.65 4.18 0.84
C ALA A 203 6.24 3.99 -0.63
N LEU A 204 4.99 4.30 -0.98
CA LEU A 204 4.50 4.24 -2.36
C LEU A 204 5.23 5.24 -3.27
N LEU A 205 5.52 6.45 -2.76
CA LEU A 205 6.31 7.44 -3.49
C LEU A 205 7.71 6.94 -3.82
N TRP A 206 8.37 6.31 -2.86
CA TRP A 206 9.69 5.70 -3.06
C TRP A 206 9.65 4.65 -4.16
N LEU A 207 8.68 3.73 -4.08
CA LEU A 207 8.52 2.68 -5.08
C LEU A 207 8.22 3.26 -6.47
N LYS A 208 7.29 4.22 -6.56
CA LYS A 208 6.97 4.94 -7.80
C LYS A 208 8.23 5.49 -8.45
N LEU A 209 9.04 6.23 -7.68
CA LEU A 209 10.27 6.84 -8.18
C LEU A 209 11.33 5.81 -8.57
N PHE A 210 11.44 4.70 -7.84
CA PHE A 210 12.33 3.60 -8.22
C PHE A 210 11.91 2.97 -9.55
N LEU A 211 10.63 2.64 -9.72
CA LEU A 211 10.10 2.04 -10.95
C LEU A 211 10.19 2.99 -12.14
N GLU A 212 9.96 4.28 -11.92
CA GLU A 212 10.12 5.34 -12.94
C GLU A 212 11.55 5.38 -13.46
N LYS A 213 12.53 5.44 -12.55
CA LYS A 213 13.95 5.39 -12.89
C LYS A 213 14.36 4.09 -13.56
N LEU A 214 13.77 2.96 -13.14
CA LEU A 214 14.04 1.65 -13.73
C LEU A 214 13.52 1.54 -15.17
N ALA A 215 12.44 2.27 -15.48
CA ALA A 215 11.84 2.36 -16.81
C ALA A 215 12.61 3.28 -17.77
N GLU A 216 13.47 4.17 -17.27
CA GLU A 216 14.21 5.11 -18.12
C GLU A 216 15.13 4.40 -19.13
N THR A 217 15.06 4.85 -20.39
CA THR A 217 15.95 4.44 -21.47
C THR A 217 16.86 5.61 -21.83
N PRO A 218 18.14 5.60 -21.42
CA PRO A 218 19.04 6.72 -21.67
C PRO A 218 19.31 6.86 -23.17
N VAL A 219 19.26 8.09 -23.69
CA VAL A 219 19.56 8.41 -25.10
C VAL A 219 21.02 8.11 -25.45
N ALA A 220 21.92 8.26 -24.47
CA ALA A 220 23.32 7.91 -24.59
C ALA A 220 23.85 7.36 -23.24
N GLY A 221 24.72 6.35 -23.32
CA GLY A 221 25.34 5.73 -22.15
C GLY A 221 24.73 4.38 -21.76
N ARG A 222 25.29 3.78 -20.69
CA ARG A 222 24.83 2.49 -20.17
C ARG A 222 23.62 2.65 -19.23
N LEU A 223 22.78 1.63 -19.17
CA LEU A 223 21.74 1.54 -18.13
C LEU A 223 22.39 1.49 -16.74
N ARG A 224 21.90 2.33 -15.81
CA ARG A 224 22.36 2.38 -14.41
C ARG A 224 21.91 1.15 -13.63
N SER A 225 22.63 0.71 -12.60
CA SER A 225 22.23 -0.53 -11.89
C SER A 225 20.94 -0.33 -11.07
N PRO A 226 20.08 -1.36 -10.89
CA PRO A 226 18.90 -1.25 -10.02
C PRO A 226 19.24 -0.83 -8.58
N SER A 227 20.40 -1.25 -8.06
CA SER A 227 20.92 -0.83 -6.76
C SER A 227 21.09 0.70 -6.65
N GLU A 228 21.74 1.33 -7.64
CA GLU A 228 21.94 2.77 -7.68
C GLU A 228 20.61 3.52 -7.76
N LEU A 229 19.70 3.06 -8.63
CA LEU A 229 18.39 3.69 -8.83
C LEU A 229 17.51 3.58 -7.59
N CYS A 230 17.51 2.43 -6.93
CA CYS A 230 16.77 2.16 -5.69
C CYS A 230 17.28 3.03 -4.53
N ARG A 231 18.61 3.14 -4.38
CA ARG A 231 19.25 4.02 -3.39
C ARG A 231 18.91 5.49 -3.63
N GLU A 232 19.01 5.96 -4.87
CA GLU A 232 18.69 7.34 -5.21
C GLU A 232 17.21 7.65 -4.96
N ALA A 233 16.30 6.76 -5.35
CA ALA A 233 14.88 6.92 -5.05
C ALA A 233 14.63 7.02 -3.54
N TYR A 234 15.30 6.19 -2.74
CA TYR A 234 15.18 6.20 -1.28
C TYR A 234 15.67 7.52 -0.66
N GLN A 235 16.84 7.99 -1.10
CA GLN A 235 17.44 9.24 -0.64
C GLN A 235 16.54 10.45 -0.91
N ASN A 236 15.82 10.45 -2.05
CA ASN A 236 14.93 11.53 -2.43
C ASN A 236 13.55 11.49 -1.74
N THR A 237 13.22 10.39 -1.05
CA THR A 237 11.86 10.15 -0.54
C THR A 237 11.89 9.72 0.94
N LEU A 238 11.83 8.41 1.19
CA LEU A 238 11.73 7.80 2.52
C LEU A 238 12.85 8.19 3.47
N ALA A 239 14.07 8.45 2.97
CA ALA A 239 15.19 8.86 3.81
C ALA A 239 14.84 10.08 4.68
N ASN A 240 14.03 11.02 4.17
CA ASN A 240 13.62 12.22 4.91
C ASN A 240 12.83 11.92 6.18
N HIS A 241 12.19 10.75 6.25
CA HIS A 241 11.36 10.33 7.39
C HIS A 241 12.05 9.29 8.29
N HIS A 242 13.26 8.85 7.91
CA HIS A 242 13.98 7.80 8.63
C HIS A 242 15.11 8.32 9.48
N THR A 243 15.35 7.66 10.61
CA THR A 243 16.50 7.91 11.48
C THR A 243 17.81 7.53 10.77
N TRP A 244 18.93 8.06 11.26
CA TRP A 244 20.26 7.77 10.69
C TRP A 244 20.56 6.27 10.59
N PHE A 245 20.21 5.51 11.62
CA PHE A 245 20.43 4.06 11.67
C PHE A 245 19.65 3.33 10.57
N VAL A 246 18.38 3.69 10.39
CA VAL A 246 17.51 3.14 9.34
C VAL A 246 18.05 3.47 7.95
N ARG A 247 18.49 4.71 7.71
CA ARG A 247 19.10 5.10 6.44
C ARG A 247 20.31 4.22 6.12
N ARG A 248 21.16 3.97 7.11
CA ARG A 248 22.35 3.14 6.93
C ARG A 248 22.01 1.68 6.64
N ALA A 249 20.98 1.15 7.29
CA ALA A 249 20.47 -0.19 7.02
C ALA A 249 19.98 -0.35 5.57
N ALA A 250 19.15 0.61 5.13
CA ALA A 250 18.60 0.63 3.79
C ALA A 250 19.71 0.69 2.73
N GLU A 251 20.72 1.56 2.93
CA GLU A 251 21.87 1.66 2.02
C GLU A 251 22.63 0.35 1.83
N LEU A 252 22.76 -0.45 2.91
CA LEU A 252 23.37 -1.77 2.87
C LEU A 252 22.46 -2.79 2.18
N ALA A 253 21.15 -2.75 2.44
CA ALA A 253 20.18 -3.63 1.77
C ALA A 253 20.18 -3.40 0.26
N PHE A 254 20.31 -2.16 -0.21
CA PHE A 254 20.35 -1.85 -1.64
C PHE A 254 21.56 -2.44 -2.36
N ILE A 255 22.66 -2.76 -1.67
CA ILE A 255 23.81 -3.45 -2.27
C ILE A 255 23.43 -4.87 -2.71
N ALA A 256 22.47 -5.49 -2.03
CA ALA A 256 21.97 -6.82 -2.36
C ALA A 256 20.87 -6.82 -3.44
N MET A 257 20.57 -5.67 -4.06
CA MET A 257 19.58 -5.59 -5.12
C MET A 257 19.98 -6.47 -6.32
N PRO A 258 19.04 -7.25 -6.90
CA PRO A 258 19.31 -8.05 -8.08
C PRO A 258 19.73 -7.22 -9.29
N GLU A 259 20.40 -7.90 -10.24
CA GLU A 259 20.72 -7.32 -11.54
C GLU A 259 19.46 -7.08 -12.38
N ARG A 260 19.54 -6.16 -13.33
CA ARG A 260 18.38 -5.76 -14.18
C ARG A 260 17.72 -6.94 -14.89
N THR A 261 18.49 -7.95 -15.31
CA THR A 261 17.96 -9.16 -15.96
C THR A 261 17.03 -9.96 -15.05
N PHE A 262 17.14 -9.81 -13.73
CA PHE A 262 16.16 -10.35 -12.79
C PHE A 262 14.80 -9.68 -12.95
N PHE A 263 14.75 -8.35 -13.06
CA PHE A 263 13.51 -7.60 -13.24
C PHE A 263 12.80 -7.97 -14.54
N PHE A 264 13.54 -8.19 -15.63
CA PHE A 264 12.96 -8.71 -16.88
C PHE A 264 12.19 -10.02 -16.67
N ARG A 265 12.79 -10.97 -15.93
CA ARG A 265 12.14 -12.26 -15.61
C ARG A 265 10.97 -12.11 -14.64
N LEU A 266 11.08 -11.17 -13.69
CA LEU A 266 10.06 -10.93 -12.68
C LEU A 266 8.77 -10.37 -13.28
N VAL A 267 8.88 -9.57 -14.35
CA VAL A 267 7.72 -8.99 -15.07
C VAL A 267 7.48 -9.61 -16.45
N CYS A 268 8.13 -10.74 -16.75
CA CYS A 268 8.01 -11.52 -17.99
C CYS A 268 8.19 -10.75 -19.29
N VAL A 269 9.18 -9.87 -19.33
CA VAL A 269 9.57 -9.12 -20.52
C VAL A 269 10.95 -9.56 -21.00
N GLN A 270 11.24 -9.37 -22.29
CA GLN A 270 12.48 -9.84 -22.90
C GLN A 270 13.60 -8.80 -22.88
N ASN A 271 13.26 -7.52 -22.85
CA ASN A 271 14.20 -6.43 -23.05
C ASN A 271 13.80 -5.15 -22.28
N GLN A 272 14.68 -4.15 -22.31
CA GLN A 272 14.47 -2.87 -21.63
C GLN A 272 13.32 -2.06 -22.21
N GLU A 273 13.02 -2.19 -23.51
CA GLU A 273 11.95 -1.43 -24.16
C GLU A 273 10.57 -1.91 -23.68
N GLU A 274 10.34 -3.22 -23.70
CA GLU A 274 9.13 -3.84 -23.13
C GLU A 274 8.98 -3.52 -21.64
N MET A 275 10.08 -3.62 -20.86
CA MET A 275 10.07 -3.24 -19.45
C MET A 275 9.71 -1.77 -19.26
N SER A 276 10.26 -0.88 -20.08
CA SER A 276 9.99 0.57 -20.02
C SER A 276 8.50 0.85 -20.23
N THR A 277 7.90 0.28 -21.28
CA THR A 277 6.48 0.45 -21.59
C THR A 277 5.60 -0.06 -20.44
N LEU A 278 5.88 -1.26 -19.93
CA LEU A 278 5.14 -1.84 -18.82
C LEU A 278 5.26 -1.00 -17.54
N LEU A 279 6.49 -0.65 -17.14
CA LEU A 279 6.72 0.10 -15.91
C LEU A 279 6.20 1.53 -15.99
N LYS A 280 6.23 2.19 -17.16
CA LYS A 280 5.58 3.51 -17.34
C LYS A 280 4.08 3.44 -17.04
N ARG A 281 3.40 2.39 -17.52
CA ARG A 281 1.98 2.17 -17.21
C ARG A 281 1.76 1.96 -15.71
N VAL A 282 2.56 1.12 -15.07
CA VAL A 282 2.51 0.91 -13.61
C VAL A 282 2.72 2.22 -12.86
N VAL A 283 3.78 2.97 -13.18
CA VAL A 283 4.11 4.26 -12.56
C VAL A 283 2.98 5.28 -12.73
N GLN A 284 2.36 5.34 -13.91
CA GLN A 284 1.21 6.21 -14.16
C GLN A 284 0.03 5.83 -13.25
N THR A 285 -0.30 4.54 -13.15
CA THR A 285 -1.40 4.07 -12.28
C THR A 285 -1.11 4.28 -10.79
N ILE A 286 0.14 4.07 -10.35
CA ILE A 286 0.56 4.40 -8.98
C ILE A 286 0.45 5.92 -8.75
N GLY A 287 0.83 6.73 -9.73
CA GLY A 287 0.71 8.19 -9.69
C GLY A 287 -0.71 8.65 -9.41
N GLU A 288 -1.70 8.11 -10.11
CA GLU A 288 -3.10 8.47 -9.90
C GLU A 288 -3.59 8.15 -8.47
N VAL A 289 -3.26 6.95 -7.97
CA VAL A 289 -3.60 6.54 -6.60
C VAL A 289 -2.88 7.42 -5.57
N TYR A 290 -1.60 7.69 -5.80
CA TYR A 290 -0.77 8.54 -4.96
C TYR A 290 -1.33 9.96 -4.88
N ASP A 291 -1.60 10.60 -6.01
CA ASP A 291 -2.04 12.01 -6.06
C ASP A 291 -3.39 12.21 -5.36
N ARG A 292 -4.32 11.25 -5.51
CA ARG A 292 -5.61 11.28 -4.80
C ARG A 292 -5.46 11.09 -3.29
N THR A 293 -4.61 10.14 -2.89
CA THR A 293 -4.31 9.89 -1.46
C THR A 293 -3.60 11.09 -0.84
N GLN A 294 -2.63 11.66 -1.55
CA GLN A 294 -1.90 12.87 -1.18
C GLN A 294 -2.87 14.03 -0.97
N LYS A 295 -3.78 14.26 -1.92
CA LYS A 295 -4.81 15.31 -1.82
C LYS A 295 -5.72 15.09 -0.61
N ALA A 296 -6.22 13.86 -0.40
CA ALA A 296 -7.09 13.56 0.74
C ALA A 296 -6.40 13.79 2.08
N LEU A 297 -5.12 13.43 2.22
CA LEU A 297 -4.34 13.68 3.43
C LEU A 297 -4.05 15.17 3.63
N ASP A 298 -3.68 15.89 2.56
CA ASP A 298 -3.36 17.33 2.59
C ASP A 298 -4.56 18.19 2.95
N GLU A 299 -5.74 17.91 2.36
CA GLU A 299 -7.01 18.58 2.68
C GLU A 299 -7.37 18.51 4.17
N ASN A 300 -6.84 17.53 4.89
CA ASN A 300 -7.09 17.31 6.31
C ASN A 300 -5.86 17.59 7.20
N GLY A 301 -4.79 18.18 6.66
CA GLY A 301 -3.57 18.52 7.41
C GLY A 301 -2.78 17.31 7.92
N MET A 302 -2.93 16.14 7.29
CA MET A 302 -2.42 14.86 7.78
C MET A 302 -1.06 14.44 7.20
N LEU A 303 -0.38 15.31 6.44
CA LEU A 303 0.91 14.96 5.81
C LEU A 303 2.06 14.78 6.80
N ASP A 304 1.90 15.30 8.02
CA ASP A 304 2.92 15.31 9.07
C ASP A 304 2.48 14.57 10.34
N LEU A 305 1.49 13.67 10.27
CA LEU A 305 1.06 12.88 11.44
C LEU A 305 2.27 12.19 12.11
N PRO A 306 2.46 12.35 13.43
CA PRO A 306 3.66 11.94 14.19
C PRO A 306 3.87 10.43 14.19
#